data_AF-A0A9C8LIX3-F1
#
_entry.id   AF-A0A9C8LIX3-F1
#
_cell.length_a   1.000
_cell.length_b   1.000
_cell.length_c   1.000
_cell.angle_alpha   90.00
_cell.angle_beta   90.00
_cell.angle_gamma   90.00
#
_symmetry.space_group_name_H-M   'P 1'
#
loop_
_entity.id
_entity.type
_entity.pdbx_description
1 polymer ?
#
loop_
_entity_poly.entity_id
_entity_poly.type
_entity_poly.pdbx_seq_one_letter_code
_entity_poly.pdbx_strand_id
1 'polypeptide(L)' 'ACAGVMRLQTTITPDNDASWGLFRGVARRLGARLTDKPHFTRDNHFGGRHATEHMVTIRLAEALPLAA' A
#
# COMPACT_ATOMS: atom_id res chain seq x y z
N ALA A 1 -6.75 16.37 11.88
CA ALA A 1 -5.55 15.51 12.00
C ALA A 1 -5.28 14.84 10.65
N CYS A 2 -4.03 14.40 10.39
CA CYS A 2 -3.50 13.87 9.11
C CYS A 2 -3.04 14.91 8.06
N ALA A 3 -3.05 16.21 8.37
CA ALA A 3 -2.39 17.21 7.52
C ALA A 3 -0.88 16.91 7.45
N GLY A 4 -0.32 16.88 6.23
CA GLY A 4 1.10 16.60 5.99
C GLY A 4 1.47 15.12 5.85
N VAL A 5 0.52 14.18 5.87
CA VAL A 5 0.81 12.78 5.56
C VAL A 5 1.11 12.65 4.06
N MET A 6 2.31 12.14 3.76
CA MET A 6 2.82 12.00 2.38
C MET A 6 2.88 10.55 1.89
N ARG A 7 2.62 9.60 2.79
CA ARG A 7 2.78 8.19 2.51
C ARG A 7 1.77 7.36 3.29
N LEU A 8 1.11 6.45 2.59
CA LEU A 8 0.33 5.37 3.19
C LEU A 8 1.06 4.05 2.99
N GLN A 9 1.16 3.25 4.04
CA GLN A 9 1.76 1.92 4.01
C GLN A 9 0.82 0.89 4.64
N THR A 10 0.73 -0.29 4.03
CA THR A 10 0.01 -1.46 4.54
C THR A 10 0.71 -2.71 4.05
N THR A 11 0.42 -3.86 4.64
CA THR A 11 0.79 -5.15 4.06
C THR A 11 -0.43 -5.85 3.46
N ILE A 12 -0.21 -6.60 2.37
CA ILE A 12 -1.24 -7.39 1.68
C ILE A 12 -0.61 -8.70 1.21
N THR A 13 -1.28 -9.83 1.43
CA THR A 13 -0.89 -11.11 0.82
C THR A 13 -1.19 -11.12 -0.70
N PRO A 14 -0.43 -11.87 -1.53
CA PRO A 14 -0.63 -11.91 -2.98
C PRO A 14 -2.05 -12.32 -3.43
N ASP A 15 -2.75 -13.12 -2.65
CA ASP A 15 -4.07 -13.68 -2.95
C ASP A 15 -5.25 -12.79 -2.49
N ASN A 16 -4.98 -11.70 -1.77
CA ASN A 16 -6.03 -10.80 -1.29
C ASN A 16 -6.41 -9.76 -2.36
N ASP A 17 -7.05 -10.24 -3.43
CA ASP A 17 -7.45 -9.45 -4.59
C ASP A 17 -8.32 -8.23 -4.22
N ALA A 18 -9.18 -8.39 -3.22
CA ALA A 18 -10.06 -7.33 -2.73
C ALA A 18 -9.26 -6.14 -2.18
N SER A 19 -8.25 -6.41 -1.33
CA SER A 19 -7.41 -5.36 -0.76
C SER A 19 -6.53 -4.73 -1.83
N TRP A 20 -5.98 -5.53 -2.75
CA TRP A 20 -5.25 -4.99 -3.90
C TRP A 20 -6.12 -4.06 -4.76
N GLY A 21 -7.37 -4.44 -5.01
CA GLY A 21 -8.36 -3.60 -5.69
C GLY A 21 -8.61 -2.28 -4.97
N LEU A 22 -8.83 -2.34 -3.65
CA LEU A 22 -9.04 -1.16 -2.80
C LEU A 22 -7.87 -0.18 -2.90
N PHE A 23 -6.64 -0.63 -2.62
CA PHE A 23 -5.49 0.28 -2.56
C PHE A 23 -5.03 0.77 -3.94
N ARG A 24 -5.18 -0.03 -5.01
CA ARG A 24 -5.02 0.46 -6.39
C ARG A 24 -6.08 1.52 -6.73
N GLY A 25 -7.32 1.33 -6.30
CA GLY A 25 -8.40 2.30 -6.47
C GLY A 25 -8.11 3.63 -5.75
N VAL A 26 -7.63 3.57 -4.52
CA VAL A 26 -7.19 4.74 -3.74
C VAL A 26 -6.05 5.48 -4.46
N ALA A 27 -5.00 4.77 -4.86
CA ALA A 27 -3.88 5.36 -5.58
C ALA A 27 -4.34 6.07 -6.85
N ARG A 28 -5.19 5.43 -7.65
CA ARG A 28 -5.78 6.01 -8.86
C ARG A 28 -6.60 7.28 -8.57
N ARG A 29 -7.45 7.26 -7.55
CA ARG A 29 -8.29 8.42 -7.17
C ARG A 29 -7.46 9.63 -6.76
N LEU A 30 -6.29 9.41 -6.17
CA LEU A 30 -5.39 10.45 -5.68
C LEU A 30 -4.29 10.82 -6.69
N GLY A 31 -4.29 10.24 -7.90
CA GLY A 31 -3.20 10.44 -8.88
C GLY A 31 -1.84 9.96 -8.37
N ALA A 32 -1.82 9.04 -7.40
CA ALA A 32 -0.64 8.57 -6.70
C ALA A 32 -0.11 7.27 -7.29
N ARG A 33 1.19 7.02 -7.14
CA ARG A 33 1.83 5.74 -7.52
C ARG A 33 1.79 4.76 -6.35
N LEU A 34 1.34 3.54 -6.63
CA LEU A 34 1.43 2.39 -5.74
C LEU A 34 2.68 1.57 -6.10
N THR A 35 3.47 1.20 -5.11
CA THR A 35 4.60 0.27 -5.24
C THR A 35 4.53 -0.77 -4.14
N ASP A 36 4.98 -1.99 -4.39
CA ASP A 36 5.05 -3.03 -3.38
C ASP A 36 6.40 -3.75 -3.37
N LYS A 37 6.67 -4.45 -2.26
CA LYS A 37 7.78 -5.38 -2.13
C LYS A 37 7.45 -6.43 -1.05
N PRO A 38 7.96 -7.67 -1.16
CA PRO A 38 7.91 -8.63 -0.06
C PRO A 38 8.46 -8.01 1.23
N HIS A 39 7.75 -8.18 2.34
CA HIS A 39 8.15 -7.59 3.62
C HIS A 39 8.19 -8.63 4.75
N PHE A 40 7.05 -9.23 5.10
CA PHE A 40 7.03 -10.39 5.99
C PHE A 40 6.91 -11.65 5.14
N THR A 41 8.04 -12.31 4.92
CA THR A 41 8.13 -13.50 4.07
C THR A 41 7.71 -14.77 4.80
N ARG A 42 7.05 -15.67 4.07
CA ARG A 42 6.54 -16.97 4.53
C ARG A 42 7.56 -17.76 5.36
N ASP A 43 8.77 -17.93 4.84
CA ASP A 43 9.74 -18.82 5.47
C ASP A 43 10.45 -18.14 6.65
N ASN A 44 10.89 -16.89 6.47
CA ASN A 44 11.69 -16.20 7.48
C ASN A 44 10.86 -15.68 8.67
N HIS A 45 9.60 -15.29 8.43
CA HIS A 45 8.77 -14.63 9.46
C HIS A 45 7.65 -15.53 9.98
N PHE A 46 7.16 -16.45 9.16
CA PHE A 46 5.99 -17.28 9.50
C PHE A 46 6.31 -18.78 9.62
N GLY A 47 7.55 -19.20 9.36
CA GLY A 47 7.95 -20.61 9.41
C GLY A 47 7.09 -21.47 8.48
N GLY A 48 6.73 -20.96 7.31
CA GLY A 48 5.93 -21.68 6.33
C GLY A 48 4.40 -21.64 6.54
N ARG A 49 3.92 -21.07 7.65
CA ARG A 49 2.52 -21.16 8.10
C ARG A 49 1.58 -20.10 7.54
N HIS A 50 2.11 -18.98 7.07
CA HIS A 50 1.34 -17.90 6.45
C HIS A 50 2.00 -17.45 5.15
N ALA A 51 1.20 -16.88 4.24
CA ALA A 51 1.70 -16.34 2.99
C ALA A 51 2.62 -15.14 3.23
N THR A 52 3.49 -14.84 2.26
CA THR A 52 4.29 -13.62 2.29
C THR A 52 3.38 -12.40 2.22
N GLU A 53 3.57 -11.46 3.14
CA GLU A 53 2.91 -10.16 3.18
C GLU A 53 3.77 -9.13 2.43
N HIS A 54 3.20 -8.51 1.40
CA HIS A 54 3.86 -7.46 0.62
C HIS A 54 3.59 -6.09 1.24
N MET A 55 4.63 -5.33 1.54
CA MET A 55 4.51 -3.92 1.93
C MET A 55 4.09 -3.09 0.73
N VAL A 56 2.84 -2.67 0.70
CA VAL A 56 2.28 -1.76 -0.28
C VAL A 56 2.47 -0.33 0.20
N THR A 57 3.05 0.51 -0.65
CA THR A 57 3.32 1.92 -0.40
C THR A 57 2.63 2.78 -1.45
N ILE A 58 1.79 3.72 -1.00
CA ILE A 58 1.23 4.79 -1.83
C ILE A 58 1.93 6.09 -1.43
N ARG A 59 2.64 6.70 -2.38
CA ARG A 59 3.19 8.05 -2.20
C ARG A 59 2.16 9.06 -2.68
N LEU A 60 1.63 9.83 -1.74
CA LEU A 60 0.71 10.91 -2.04
C LEU A 60 1.56 12.03 -2.66
N ALA A 61 1.15 12.57 -3.80
CA ALA A 61 1.75 13.80 -4.31
C ALA A 61 1.66 14.86 -3.20
N GLU A 62 2.65 15.77 -3.11
CA GLU A 62 2.45 17.00 -2.35
C GLU A 62 1.11 17.55 -2.79
N ALA A 63 0.22 17.78 -1.83
CA ALA A 63 -1.14 18.21 -2.10
C ALA A 63 -1.05 19.29 -3.17
N LEU A 64 -1.40 18.94 -4.41
CA LEU A 64 -1.63 19.95 -5.43
C LEU A 64 -2.64 20.86 -4.74
N PRO A 65 -2.32 22.15 -4.54
CA PRO A 65 -3.21 23.04 -3.83
C PRO A 65 -4.58 22.81 -4.43
N LEU A 66 -5.50 22.30 -3.60
CA LEU A 66 -6.87 22.02 -4.01
C LEU A 66 -7.32 23.28 -4.72
N ALA A 67 -7.56 23.17 -6.03
CA ALA A 67 -7.79 24.32 -6.88
C ALA A 67 -8.81 25.24 -6.19
N ALA A 68 -8.37 26.48 -5.95
CA ALA A 68 -9.16 27.53 -5.33
C ALA A 68 -10.33 27.93 -6.23
#